data_AF-A0A7I8DIR6-F1
#
_entry.id   AF-A0A7I8DIR6-F1
#
_cell.length_a   1.000
_cell.length_b   1.000
_cell.length_c   1.000
_cell.angle_alpha   90.00
_cell.angle_beta   90.00
_cell.angle_gamma   90.00
#
_symmetry.space_group_name_H-M   'P 1'
#
loop_
_entity.id
_entity.type
_entity.pdbx_description
1 polymer ?
#
loop_
_entity_poly.entity_id
_entity_poly.type
_entity_poly.pdbx_seq_one_letter_code
_entity_poly.pdbx_strand_id
1 'polypeptide(L)'
;MKWIEQYPKNVKPSYEQLIEFLPERIRELFFLFDNIMASSYKVYNNYPRFDKTSGWIYGYCRNYRVELLFVTIGDNSFKALGVTVIDEDSLNDLLERCKEKYEDGYEERYALLTAAKKANQINRSKARMAREKEELKELTENIDLSKFNKCKWAEKVSRNKLVKLYQDEAKGLLDEHLLDEIGYTFYARCKQARDTREGLERGEIICHHCNAVHKAVSYTGLIACPCGYYYTYREYRRSCNANNVPGGRATEIFNAFTDNWLLCKTTSEKMLLIDGLVHECHVSAMTGEKGRSVCMNLMEGTLSQIKDMLEMLAGSK
;
A
#
# COMPACT_ATOMS: atom_id res chain seq x y z
N MET A 1 -0.81 6.95 -37.70
CA MET A 1 -1.33 8.11 -36.95
C MET A 1 -0.19 8.62 -36.10
N LYS A 2 0.04 9.94 -36.00
CA LYS A 2 1.23 10.43 -35.30
C LYS A 2 1.08 10.29 -33.79
N TRP A 3 2.18 10.03 -33.09
CA TRP A 3 2.21 9.83 -31.63
C TRP A 3 1.45 10.93 -30.85
N ILE A 4 1.71 12.21 -31.19
CA ILE A 4 1.12 13.36 -30.49
C ILE A 4 -0.37 13.57 -30.81
N GLU A 5 -0.83 13.10 -31.96
CA GLU A 5 -2.24 13.17 -32.36
C GLU A 5 -3.05 12.10 -31.64
N GLN A 6 -2.47 10.90 -31.49
CA GLN A 6 -3.09 9.79 -30.79
C GLN A 6 -3.12 10.00 -29.27
N TYR A 7 -2.07 10.62 -28.71
CA TYR A 7 -1.94 10.85 -27.27
C TYR A 7 -1.68 12.34 -26.94
N PRO A 8 -2.72 13.19 -27.03
CA PRO A 8 -2.61 14.60 -26.64
C PRO A 8 -2.39 14.75 -25.12
N LYS A 9 -2.10 15.98 -24.67
CA LYS A 9 -1.75 16.30 -23.27
C LYS A 9 -2.68 15.71 -22.20
N ASN A 10 -3.97 15.64 -22.48
CA ASN A 10 -4.98 15.16 -21.52
C ASN A 10 -5.20 13.64 -21.58
N VAL A 11 -4.58 12.96 -22.54
CA VAL A 11 -4.67 11.50 -22.73
C VAL A 11 -3.28 10.93 -22.54
N LYS A 12 -3.00 10.47 -21.31
CA LYS A 12 -1.72 9.83 -20.99
C LYS A 12 -1.76 8.36 -21.43
N PRO A 13 -0.84 7.91 -22.31
CA PRO A 13 -0.76 6.50 -22.69
C PRO A 13 -0.35 5.64 -21.50
N SER A 14 -0.93 4.44 -21.41
CA SER A 14 -0.39 3.36 -20.56
C SER A 14 0.96 2.87 -21.12
N TYR A 15 1.66 2.03 -20.35
CA TYR A 15 2.89 1.41 -20.85
C TYR A 15 2.60 0.44 -21.99
N GLU A 16 1.53 -0.35 -21.88
CA GLU A 16 1.07 -1.27 -22.91
C GLU A 16 0.74 -0.52 -24.21
N GLN A 17 0.00 0.58 -24.11
CA GLN A 17 -0.34 1.44 -25.25
C GLN A 17 0.88 2.08 -25.93
N LEU A 18 1.91 2.42 -25.16
CA LEU A 18 3.20 2.87 -25.69
C LEU A 18 3.87 1.76 -26.51
N ILE A 19 3.95 0.55 -25.94
CA ILE A 19 4.58 -0.59 -26.58
C ILE A 19 3.83 -0.99 -27.86
N GLU A 20 2.49 -1.03 -27.81
CA GLU A 20 1.64 -1.34 -28.96
C GLU A 20 1.79 -0.33 -30.11
N PHE A 21 2.03 0.95 -29.78
CA PHE A 21 2.24 1.99 -30.78
C PHE A 21 3.54 1.77 -31.59
N LEU A 22 4.59 1.26 -30.95
CA LEU A 22 5.86 1.00 -31.63
C LEU A 22 5.74 -0.19 -32.59
N PRO A 23 6.26 -0.07 -33.83
CA PRO A 23 6.41 -1.21 -34.74
C PRO A 23 7.22 -2.33 -34.09
N GLU A 24 6.92 -3.59 -34.43
CA GLU A 24 7.51 -4.79 -33.81
C GLU A 24 9.04 -4.71 -33.69
N ARG A 25 9.74 -4.39 -34.78
CA ARG A 25 11.20 -4.23 -34.78
C ARG A 25 11.69 -3.14 -33.82
N ILE A 26 11.03 -1.99 -33.78
CA ILE A 26 11.43 -0.86 -32.91
C ILE A 26 11.12 -1.18 -31.45
N ARG A 27 10.03 -1.90 -31.21
CA ARG A 27 9.63 -2.36 -29.89
C ARG A 27 10.67 -3.30 -29.28
N GLU A 28 11.22 -4.23 -30.06
CA GLU A 28 12.30 -5.11 -29.63
C GLU A 28 13.55 -4.32 -29.23
N LEU A 29 13.97 -3.35 -30.05
CA LEU A 29 15.09 -2.46 -29.74
C LEU A 29 14.82 -1.62 -28.49
N PHE A 30 13.59 -1.15 -28.31
CA PHE A 30 13.19 -0.42 -27.12
C PHE A 30 13.24 -1.29 -25.86
N PHE A 31 12.82 -2.56 -25.92
CA PHE A 31 12.95 -3.49 -24.80
C PHE A 31 14.40 -3.81 -24.46
N LEU A 32 15.26 -3.98 -25.47
CA LEU A 32 16.68 -4.18 -25.25
C LEU A 32 17.29 -2.96 -24.55
N PHE A 33 16.99 -1.76 -25.04
CA PHE A 33 17.38 -0.50 -24.41
C PHE A 33 16.89 -0.45 -22.96
N ASP A 34 15.59 -0.63 -22.72
CA ASP A 34 14.98 -0.55 -21.39
C ASP A 34 15.61 -1.53 -20.40
N ASN A 35 15.88 -2.77 -20.84
CA ASN A 35 16.53 -3.78 -20.03
C ASN A 35 17.98 -3.39 -19.68
N ILE A 36 18.77 -2.87 -20.63
CA ILE A 36 20.12 -2.39 -20.37
C ILE A 36 20.10 -1.21 -19.39
N MET A 37 19.19 -0.26 -19.59
CA MET A 37 19.01 0.88 -18.69
C MET A 37 18.71 0.44 -17.25
N ALA A 38 17.85 -0.57 -17.09
CA ALA A 38 17.50 -1.12 -15.79
C ALA A 38 18.63 -1.95 -15.16
N SER A 39 19.28 -2.83 -15.91
CA SER A 39 20.27 -3.79 -15.40
C SER A 39 21.63 -3.14 -15.15
N SER A 40 22.15 -2.37 -16.11
CA SER A 40 23.48 -1.76 -16.04
C SER A 40 23.48 -0.46 -15.24
N TYR A 41 22.47 0.38 -15.44
CA TYR A 41 22.45 1.75 -14.89
C TYR A 41 21.40 1.95 -13.78
N LYS A 42 20.56 0.95 -13.51
CA LYS A 42 19.50 0.99 -12.47
C LYS A 42 18.56 2.19 -12.63
N VAL A 43 18.38 2.70 -13.86
CA VAL A 43 17.42 3.76 -14.18
C VAL A 43 16.21 3.15 -14.88
N TYR A 44 15.04 3.72 -14.63
CA TYR A 44 13.77 3.17 -15.09
C TYR A 44 12.90 4.25 -15.70
N ASN A 45 12.06 3.86 -16.65
CA ASN A 45 11.01 4.72 -17.19
C ASN A 45 9.88 4.96 -16.17
N ASN A 46 10.12 5.84 -15.21
CA ASN A 46 9.23 6.07 -14.08
C ASN A 46 8.65 7.49 -14.03
N TYR A 47 8.97 8.33 -15.03
CA TYR A 47 8.59 9.74 -15.00
C TYR A 47 8.16 10.30 -16.36
N PRO A 48 6.98 9.90 -16.86
CA PRO A 48 6.42 10.47 -18.07
C PRO A 48 5.94 11.91 -17.85
N ARG A 49 6.28 12.81 -18.79
CA ARG A 49 5.89 14.22 -18.82
C ARG A 49 5.47 14.62 -20.23
N PHE A 50 4.52 15.54 -20.37
CA PHE A 50 4.10 16.02 -21.69
C PHE A 50 4.90 17.24 -22.12
N ASP A 51 5.41 17.22 -23.34
CA ASP A 51 6.01 18.34 -24.05
C ASP A 51 5.20 18.67 -25.32
N LYS A 52 5.12 19.96 -25.67
CA LYS A 52 4.31 20.40 -26.82
C LYS A 52 4.90 20.00 -28.17
N THR A 53 6.21 19.78 -28.24
CA THR A 53 6.93 19.48 -29.48
C THR A 53 7.01 17.98 -29.71
N SER A 54 7.30 17.22 -28.65
CA SER A 54 7.54 15.77 -28.74
C SER A 54 6.44 14.90 -28.14
N GLY A 55 5.36 15.49 -27.62
CA GLY A 55 4.29 14.77 -26.94
C GLY A 55 4.74 14.21 -25.59
N TRP A 56 4.29 13.01 -25.24
CA TRP A 56 4.72 12.34 -24.01
C TRP A 56 6.20 11.92 -24.09
N ILE A 57 6.98 12.41 -23.14
CA ILE A 57 8.41 12.16 -22.93
C ILE A 57 8.57 11.26 -21.71
N TYR A 58 9.46 10.28 -21.79
CA TYR A 58 9.68 9.25 -20.79
C TYR A 58 11.05 9.43 -20.12
N GLY A 59 11.04 9.92 -18.88
CA GLY A 59 12.27 10.10 -18.09
C GLY A 59 12.80 8.79 -17.53
N TYR A 60 14.06 8.47 -17.82
CA TYR A 60 14.81 7.37 -17.25
C TYR A 60 15.54 7.82 -15.98
N CYS A 61 14.96 7.44 -14.84
CA CYS A 61 15.32 7.99 -13.54
C CYS A 61 15.61 6.91 -12.51
N ARG A 62 16.44 7.25 -11.51
CA ARG A 62 16.55 6.52 -10.24
C ARG A 62 15.55 7.03 -9.21
N ASN A 63 15.65 6.50 -7.99
CA ASN A 63 14.99 7.04 -6.80
C ASN A 63 15.15 8.56 -6.72
N TYR A 64 14.16 9.20 -6.11
CA TYR A 64 14.08 10.66 -6.01
C TYR A 64 14.01 11.40 -7.35
N ARG A 65 13.72 10.73 -8.48
CA ARG A 65 13.58 11.35 -9.81
C ARG A 65 14.86 12.07 -10.27
N VAL A 66 16.02 11.47 -10.00
CA VAL A 66 17.26 11.91 -10.64
C VAL A 66 17.29 11.27 -12.03
N GLU A 67 17.17 12.10 -13.05
CA GLU A 67 17.07 11.69 -14.46
C GLU A 67 18.46 11.58 -15.07
N LEU A 68 18.74 10.44 -15.72
CA LEU A 68 19.93 10.27 -16.56
C LEU A 68 19.64 10.80 -17.96
N LEU A 69 18.52 10.40 -18.55
CA LEU A 69 18.08 10.79 -19.88
C LEU A 69 16.56 10.75 -19.98
N PHE A 70 16.05 11.24 -21.09
CA PHE A 70 14.66 11.07 -21.45
C PHE A 70 14.54 10.51 -22.87
N VAL A 71 13.48 9.75 -23.10
CA VAL A 71 13.13 9.18 -24.40
C VAL A 71 11.88 9.88 -24.93
N THR A 72 11.91 10.24 -26.21
CA THR A 72 10.74 10.72 -26.96
C THR A 72 10.35 9.71 -28.01
N ILE A 73 9.06 9.56 -28.27
CA ILE A 73 8.53 8.56 -29.20
C ILE A 73 8.22 9.23 -30.54
N GLY A 74 8.72 8.64 -31.61
CA GLY A 74 8.37 8.97 -32.99
C GLY A 74 7.53 7.85 -33.61
N ASP A 75 7.06 8.08 -34.84
CA ASP A 75 6.12 7.17 -35.50
C ASP A 75 6.72 5.77 -35.75
N ASN A 76 8.01 5.69 -36.10
CA ASN A 76 8.74 4.45 -36.35
C ASN A 76 10.12 4.45 -35.66
N SER A 77 10.23 5.14 -34.54
CA SER A 77 11.50 5.31 -33.83
C SER A 77 11.28 5.77 -32.40
N PHE A 78 12.32 5.67 -31.59
CA PHE A 78 12.42 6.45 -30.36
C PHE A 78 13.73 7.23 -30.36
N LYS A 79 13.78 8.33 -29.61
CA LYS A 79 14.93 9.23 -29.58
C LYS A 79 15.34 9.53 -28.16
N ALA A 80 16.64 9.44 -27.90
CA ALA A 80 17.27 9.80 -26.63
C ALA A 80 18.68 10.32 -26.88
N LEU A 81 19.17 11.24 -26.04
CA LEU A 81 20.53 11.82 -26.15
C LEU A 81 20.90 12.32 -27.57
N GLY A 82 19.91 12.78 -28.33
CA GLY A 82 20.08 13.23 -29.71
C GLY A 82 20.06 12.13 -30.77
N VAL A 83 20.16 10.86 -30.38
CA VAL A 83 20.16 9.69 -31.28
C VAL A 83 18.73 9.22 -31.55
N THR A 84 18.40 9.02 -32.82
CA THR A 84 17.10 8.46 -33.24
C THR A 84 17.32 7.00 -33.60
N VAL A 85 16.71 6.10 -32.84
CA VAL A 85 16.87 4.66 -32.99
C VAL A 85 15.86 4.13 -34.00
N ILE A 86 16.37 3.58 -35.09
CA ILE A 86 15.61 2.95 -36.18
C ILE A 86 16.09 1.53 -36.50
N ASP A 87 17.26 1.14 -35.98
CA ASP A 87 17.96 -0.12 -36.19
C ASP A 87 18.95 -0.40 -35.05
N GLU A 88 19.69 -1.51 -35.15
CA GLU A 88 20.66 -1.94 -34.14
C GLU A 88 21.89 -1.00 -34.07
N ASP A 89 22.34 -0.46 -35.19
CA ASP A 89 23.50 0.44 -35.24
C ASP A 89 23.21 1.75 -34.49
N SER A 90 22.03 2.33 -34.73
CA SER A 90 21.57 3.52 -34.01
C SER A 90 21.27 3.23 -32.53
N LEU A 91 20.85 2.01 -32.18
CA LEU A 91 20.75 1.59 -30.78
C LEU A 91 22.14 1.54 -30.13
N ASN A 92 23.14 0.97 -30.80
CA ASN A 92 24.51 0.89 -30.27
C ASN A 92 25.14 2.28 -30.06
N ASP A 93 24.94 3.24 -30.99
CA ASP A 93 25.34 4.65 -30.78
C ASP A 93 24.66 5.26 -29.55
N LEU A 94 23.35 5.02 -29.37
CA LEU A 94 22.64 5.48 -28.18
C LEU A 94 23.22 4.88 -26.89
N LEU A 95 23.51 3.58 -26.88
CA LEU A 95 24.05 2.88 -25.71
C LEU A 95 25.44 3.39 -25.33
N GLU A 96 26.33 3.66 -26.29
CA GLU A 96 27.64 4.24 -25.98
C GLU A 96 27.50 5.63 -25.37
N ARG A 97 26.60 6.48 -25.90
CA ARG A 97 26.31 7.80 -25.29
C ARG A 97 25.70 7.69 -23.90
N CYS A 98 24.90 6.65 -23.64
CA CYS A 98 24.37 6.40 -22.31
C CYS A 98 25.49 6.06 -21.33
N LYS A 99 26.45 5.24 -21.76
CA LYS A 99 27.64 4.90 -21.00
C LYS A 99 28.49 6.13 -20.70
N GLU A 100 28.84 6.93 -21.70
CA GLU A 100 29.59 8.19 -21.53
C GLU A 100 28.89 9.11 -20.52
N LYS A 101 27.57 9.30 -20.67
CA LYS A 101 26.80 10.16 -19.78
C LYS A 101 26.75 9.64 -18.34
N TYR A 102 26.74 8.33 -18.18
CA TYR A 102 26.77 7.70 -16.86
C TYR A 102 28.16 7.81 -16.22
N GLU A 103 29.22 7.66 -17.00
CA GLU A 103 30.62 7.81 -16.59
C GLU A 103 31.03 9.28 -16.34
N ASP A 104 30.28 10.24 -16.88
CA ASP A 104 30.41 11.69 -16.63
C ASP A 104 29.97 12.08 -15.20
N GLY A 105 30.44 11.40 -14.16
CA GLY A 105 30.14 11.75 -12.76
C GLY A 105 28.66 11.67 -12.40
N TYR A 106 27.84 10.90 -13.14
CA TYR A 106 26.41 10.76 -12.84
C TYR A 106 26.18 10.20 -11.43
N GLU A 107 27.00 9.24 -10.99
CA GLU A 107 26.91 8.67 -9.64
C GLU A 107 27.17 9.71 -8.54
N GLU A 108 28.13 10.61 -8.73
CA GLU A 108 28.43 11.67 -7.78
C GLU A 108 27.29 12.68 -7.72
N ARG A 109 26.78 13.11 -8.88
CA ARG A 109 25.59 13.98 -8.96
C ARG A 109 24.36 13.33 -8.31
N TYR A 110 24.15 12.04 -8.56
CA TYR A 110 23.08 11.25 -7.97
C TYR A 110 23.22 11.18 -6.44
N ALA A 111 24.42 10.91 -5.93
CA ALA A 111 24.71 10.84 -4.50
C ALA A 111 24.45 12.19 -3.82
N LEU A 112 24.93 13.30 -4.41
CA LEU A 112 24.73 14.67 -3.89
C LEU A 112 23.26 15.06 -3.84
N LEU A 113 22.52 14.85 -4.94
CA LEU A 113 21.08 15.15 -5.00
C LEU A 113 20.28 14.29 -4.01
N THR A 114 20.64 13.01 -3.88
CA THR A 114 20.00 12.10 -2.93
C THR A 114 20.28 12.51 -1.50
N ALA A 115 21.51 12.87 -1.16
CA ALA A 115 21.89 13.36 0.16
C ALA A 115 21.15 14.65 0.52
N ALA A 116 21.10 15.61 -0.40
CA ALA A 116 20.34 16.85 -0.23
C ALA A 116 18.84 16.60 -0.03
N LYS A 117 18.23 15.70 -0.81
CA LYS A 117 16.81 15.35 -0.66
C LYS A 117 16.53 14.63 0.66
N LYS A 118 17.40 13.72 1.09
CA LYS A 118 17.31 13.06 2.41
C LYS A 118 17.43 14.08 3.54
N ALA A 119 18.40 14.98 3.49
CA ALA A 119 18.58 16.04 4.48
C ALA A 119 17.35 16.96 4.56
N ASN A 120 16.81 17.37 3.41
CA ASN A 120 15.58 18.15 3.34
C ASN A 120 14.37 17.40 3.92
N GLN A 121 14.24 16.10 3.64
CA GLN A 121 13.19 15.26 4.20
C GLN A 121 13.30 15.14 5.73
N ILE A 122 14.51 14.98 6.26
CA ILE A 122 14.79 14.95 7.70
C ILE A 122 14.38 16.29 8.33
N ASN A 123 14.81 17.41 7.75
CA ASN A 123 14.49 18.75 8.27
C ASN A 123 12.99 19.03 8.27
N ARG A 124 12.29 18.72 7.16
CA ARG A 124 10.83 18.83 7.08
C ARG A 124 10.13 17.95 8.11
N SER A 125 10.63 16.73 8.31
CA SER A 125 10.06 15.81 9.30
C SER A 125 10.26 16.34 10.72
N LYS A 126 11.46 16.82 11.07
CA LYS A 126 11.75 17.43 12.38
C LYS A 126 10.88 18.65 12.64
N ALA A 127 10.79 19.57 11.69
CA ALA A 127 9.95 20.76 11.81
C ALA A 127 8.46 20.40 11.97
N ARG A 128 7.96 19.42 11.21
CA ARG A 128 6.60 18.90 11.37
C ARG A 128 6.38 18.32 12.77
N MET A 129 7.29 17.47 13.27
CA MET A 129 7.16 16.86 14.59
C MET A 129 7.19 17.90 15.71
N ALA A 130 8.03 18.94 15.61
CA ALA A 130 8.08 20.03 16.57
C ALA A 130 6.76 20.81 16.60
N ARG A 131 6.21 21.18 15.44
CA ARG A 131 4.91 21.85 15.34
C ARG A 131 3.78 20.99 15.90
N GLU A 132 3.71 19.72 15.52
CA GLU A 132 2.69 18.80 16.02
C GLU A 132 2.77 18.58 17.53
N LYS A 133 3.97 18.61 18.11
CA LYS A 133 4.16 18.52 19.56
C LYS A 133 3.61 19.75 20.27
N GLU A 134 3.83 20.95 19.74
CA GLU A 134 3.28 22.17 20.33
C GLU A 134 1.76 22.22 20.19
N GLU A 135 1.22 21.94 19.00
CA GLU A 135 -0.23 21.84 18.77
C GLU A 135 -0.89 20.83 19.72
N LEU A 136 -0.23 19.68 19.95
CA LEU A 136 -0.74 18.67 20.86
C LEU A 136 -0.73 19.16 22.32
N LYS A 137 0.33 19.87 22.72
CA LYS A 137 0.42 20.45 24.07
C LYS A 137 -0.73 21.42 24.29
N GLU A 138 -0.92 22.41 23.41
CA GLU A 138 -2.02 23.38 23.47
C GLU A 138 -3.40 22.69 23.52
N LEU A 139 -3.63 21.69 22.68
CA LEU A 139 -4.88 20.93 22.64
C LEU A 139 -5.14 20.13 23.92
N THR A 140 -4.08 19.74 24.64
CA THR A 140 -4.17 18.83 25.79
C THR A 140 -4.06 19.53 27.15
N GLU A 141 -3.81 20.84 27.20
CA GLU A 141 -3.63 21.61 28.44
C GLU A 141 -4.79 21.45 29.44
N ASN A 142 -6.02 21.31 28.93
CA ASN A 142 -7.24 21.28 29.74
C ASN A 142 -8.01 19.95 29.63
N ILE A 143 -7.37 18.87 29.19
CA ILE A 143 -8.03 17.56 29.08
C ILE A 143 -7.29 16.47 29.84
N ASP A 144 -8.02 15.42 30.18
CA ASP A 144 -7.44 14.21 30.74
C ASP A 144 -6.67 13.43 29.65
N LEU A 145 -5.33 13.53 29.70
CA LEU A 145 -4.41 12.81 28.82
C LEU A 145 -4.59 11.29 28.86
N SER A 146 -5.07 10.73 29.97
CA SER A 146 -5.33 9.30 30.08
C SER A 146 -6.53 8.86 29.24
N LYS A 147 -7.38 9.80 28.80
CA LYS A 147 -8.56 9.56 27.96
C LYS A 147 -8.43 10.14 26.55
N PHE A 148 -7.37 10.87 26.26
CA PHE A 148 -7.12 11.44 24.94
C PHE A 148 -6.68 10.37 23.92
N ASN A 149 -7.45 10.23 22.84
CA ASN A 149 -7.26 9.26 21.74
C ASN A 149 -7.00 7.82 22.20
N LYS A 150 -7.51 7.45 23.37
CA LYS A 150 -7.49 6.07 23.86
C LYS A 150 -8.67 5.31 23.27
N CYS A 151 -8.45 4.71 22.10
CA CYS A 151 -9.43 3.86 21.44
C CYS A 151 -9.35 2.43 22.00
N LYS A 152 -10.50 1.81 22.29
CA LYS A 152 -10.61 0.39 22.64
C LYS A 152 -10.75 -0.44 21.36
N TRP A 153 -9.65 -0.96 20.85
CA TRP A 153 -9.66 -1.79 19.65
C TRP A 153 -10.00 -3.25 20.00
N ALA A 154 -10.79 -3.91 19.16
CA ALA A 154 -11.05 -5.34 19.25
C ALA A 154 -9.73 -6.11 19.14
N GLU A 155 -9.61 -7.17 19.93
CA GLU A 155 -8.40 -8.00 19.99
C GLU A 155 -8.19 -8.78 18.70
N LYS A 156 -6.95 -9.21 18.49
CA LYS A 156 -6.62 -10.12 17.39
C LYS A 156 -6.78 -11.55 17.85
N VAL A 157 -7.09 -12.44 16.93
CA VAL A 157 -7.15 -13.88 17.21
C VAL A 157 -5.76 -14.40 17.52
N SER A 158 -5.67 -15.13 18.63
CA SER A 158 -4.44 -15.81 19.02
C SER A 158 -4.15 -16.96 18.06
N ARG A 159 -2.93 -17.00 17.53
CA ARG A 159 -2.47 -18.09 16.67
C ARG A 159 -2.58 -19.45 17.33
N ASN A 160 -2.24 -19.55 18.61
CA ASN A 160 -2.28 -20.81 19.35
C ASN A 160 -3.71 -21.35 19.47
N LYS A 161 -4.69 -20.46 19.68
CA LYS A 161 -6.12 -20.82 19.70
C LYS A 161 -6.57 -21.33 18.33
N LEU A 162 -6.17 -20.65 17.26
CA LEU A 162 -6.50 -21.06 15.90
C LEU A 162 -5.90 -22.43 15.56
N VAL A 163 -4.62 -22.64 15.86
CA VAL A 163 -3.97 -23.96 15.67
C VAL A 163 -4.69 -25.06 16.43
N LYS A 164 -5.03 -24.81 17.70
CA LYS A 164 -5.77 -25.76 18.52
C LYS A 164 -7.13 -26.10 17.89
N LEU A 165 -7.89 -25.09 17.44
CA LEU A 165 -9.19 -25.28 16.79
C LEU A 165 -9.09 -26.26 15.60
N TYR A 166 -8.15 -26.03 14.70
CA TYR A 166 -7.94 -26.90 13.53
C TYR A 166 -7.46 -28.30 13.91
N GLN A 167 -6.58 -28.44 14.91
CA GLN A 167 -6.12 -29.75 15.37
C GLN A 167 -7.23 -30.56 16.04
N ASP A 168 -8.12 -29.90 16.77
CA ASP A 168 -9.24 -30.54 17.45
C ASP A 168 -10.33 -30.94 16.43
N GLU A 169 -10.58 -30.10 15.42
CA GLU A 169 -11.46 -30.43 14.30
C GLU A 169 -10.97 -31.64 13.49
N ALA A 170 -9.67 -31.69 13.14
CA ALA A 170 -9.07 -32.82 12.43
C ALA A 170 -9.15 -34.15 13.21
N LYS A 171 -9.25 -34.10 14.54
CA LYS A 171 -9.44 -35.28 15.41
C LYS A 171 -10.92 -35.65 15.60
N GLY A 172 -11.85 -34.87 15.06
CA GLY A 172 -13.29 -35.01 15.31
C GLY A 172 -13.72 -34.62 16.73
N LEU A 173 -12.91 -33.82 17.44
CA LEU A 173 -13.11 -33.40 18.83
C LEU A 173 -13.31 -31.87 18.91
N LEU A 174 -14.09 -31.31 18.00
CA LEU A 174 -14.25 -29.87 17.86
C LEU A 174 -14.85 -29.23 19.12
N ASP A 175 -14.09 -28.34 19.73
CA ASP A 175 -14.53 -27.48 20.83
C ASP A 175 -15.37 -26.31 20.27
N GLU A 176 -16.70 -26.44 20.34
CA GLU A 176 -17.64 -25.42 19.85
C GLU A 176 -17.50 -24.07 20.58
N HIS A 177 -17.07 -24.09 21.84
CA HIS A 177 -16.84 -22.84 22.58
C HIS A 177 -15.59 -22.12 22.04
N LEU A 178 -14.51 -22.86 21.76
CA LEU A 178 -13.31 -22.31 21.13
C LEU A 178 -13.62 -21.78 19.72
N LEU A 179 -14.44 -22.50 18.96
CA LEU A 179 -14.93 -22.07 17.65
C LEU A 179 -15.65 -20.71 17.74
N ASP A 180 -16.63 -20.61 18.64
CA ASP A 180 -17.40 -19.39 18.82
C ASP A 180 -16.52 -18.24 19.32
N GLU A 181 -15.62 -18.50 20.26
CA GLU A 181 -14.67 -17.50 20.75
C GLU A 181 -13.82 -16.91 19.62
N ILE A 182 -13.23 -17.76 18.77
CA ILE A 182 -12.41 -17.34 17.64
C ILE A 182 -13.26 -16.57 16.63
N GLY A 183 -14.42 -17.10 16.26
CA GLY A 183 -15.29 -16.50 15.27
C GLY A 183 -15.87 -15.15 15.71
N TYR A 184 -16.28 -15.00 16.97
CA TYR A 184 -16.70 -13.70 17.52
C TYR A 184 -15.54 -12.71 17.62
N THR A 185 -14.32 -13.18 17.89
CA THR A 185 -13.13 -12.31 17.89
C THR A 185 -12.85 -11.78 16.49
N PHE A 186 -12.87 -12.64 15.46
CA PHE A 186 -12.78 -12.20 14.07
C PHE A 186 -13.93 -11.25 13.70
N TYR A 187 -15.17 -11.60 14.05
CA TYR A 187 -16.34 -10.78 13.76
C TYR A 187 -16.24 -9.37 14.36
N ALA A 188 -15.92 -9.27 15.65
CA ALA A 188 -15.74 -7.99 16.34
C ALA A 188 -14.64 -7.14 15.69
N ARG A 189 -13.54 -7.79 15.30
CA ARG A 189 -12.41 -7.14 14.63
C ARG A 189 -12.77 -6.63 13.25
N CYS A 190 -13.36 -7.48 12.41
CA CYS A 190 -13.80 -7.13 11.05
C CYS A 190 -14.86 -6.04 11.07
N LYS A 191 -15.85 -6.14 11.96
CA LYS A 191 -16.92 -5.15 12.11
C LYS A 191 -16.40 -3.80 12.55
N GLN A 192 -15.61 -3.76 13.64
CA GLN A 192 -15.05 -2.50 14.12
C GLN A 192 -14.19 -1.84 13.05
N ALA A 193 -13.41 -2.63 12.31
CA ALA A 193 -12.61 -2.17 11.20
C ALA A 193 -13.44 -1.53 10.07
N ARG A 194 -14.50 -2.23 9.61
CA ARG A 194 -15.44 -1.74 8.60
C ARG A 194 -16.09 -0.44 9.04
N ASP A 195 -16.75 -0.45 10.19
CA ASP A 195 -17.53 0.68 10.69
C ASP A 195 -16.64 1.91 10.90
N THR A 196 -15.42 1.71 11.43
CA THR A 196 -14.41 2.77 11.58
C THR A 196 -14.01 3.36 10.23
N ARG A 197 -13.75 2.50 9.24
CA ARG A 197 -13.28 2.94 7.93
C ARG A 197 -14.34 3.78 7.22
N GLU A 198 -15.58 3.29 7.21
CA GLU A 198 -16.71 4.00 6.62
C GLU A 198 -16.97 5.33 7.32
N GLY A 199 -16.92 5.36 8.66
CA GLY A 199 -17.02 6.60 9.42
C GLY A 199 -15.93 7.59 9.01
N LEU A 200 -14.67 7.15 8.94
CA LEU A 200 -13.56 8.01 8.53
C LEU A 200 -13.75 8.58 7.11
N GLU A 201 -14.29 7.81 6.17
CA GLU A 201 -14.57 8.29 4.80
C GLU A 201 -15.63 9.39 4.78
N ARG A 202 -16.59 9.36 5.71
CA ARG A 202 -17.58 10.44 5.93
C ARG A 202 -17.07 11.59 6.79
N GLY A 203 -15.83 11.53 7.27
CA GLY A 203 -15.27 12.52 8.20
C GLY A 203 -15.82 12.37 9.63
N GLU A 204 -16.19 11.16 10.02
CA GLU A 204 -16.71 10.80 11.33
C GLU A 204 -15.71 9.97 12.14
N ILE A 205 -15.85 10.02 13.47
CA ILE A 205 -15.18 9.12 14.40
C ILE A 205 -16.23 8.38 15.23
N ILE A 206 -15.92 7.16 15.64
CA ILE A 206 -16.77 6.34 16.50
C ILE A 206 -16.07 6.17 17.85
N CYS A 207 -16.70 6.59 18.94
CA CYS A 207 -16.13 6.36 20.26
C CYS A 207 -16.26 4.87 20.62
N HIS A 208 -15.16 4.13 20.69
CA HIS A 208 -15.20 2.69 21.02
C HIS A 208 -15.60 2.36 22.46
N HIS A 209 -15.81 3.37 23.32
CA HIS A 209 -16.25 3.17 24.70
C HIS A 209 -17.78 3.28 24.85
N CYS A 210 -18.43 4.12 24.04
CA CYS A 210 -19.88 4.35 24.13
C CYS A 210 -20.62 4.29 22.79
N ASN A 211 -19.90 4.02 21.70
CA ASN A 211 -20.39 3.95 20.31
C ASN A 211 -21.00 5.25 19.76
N ALA A 212 -20.85 6.39 20.45
CA ALA A 212 -21.25 7.68 19.91
C ALA A 212 -20.46 8.02 18.64
N VAL A 213 -21.16 8.52 17.63
CA VAL A 213 -20.57 8.97 16.37
C VAL A 213 -20.42 10.49 16.43
N HIS A 214 -19.23 10.98 16.07
CA HIS A 214 -18.93 12.41 16.05
C HIS A 214 -18.40 12.84 14.70
N LYS A 215 -18.91 13.95 14.17
CA LYS A 215 -18.39 14.57 12.96
C LYS A 215 -17.13 15.37 13.29
N ALA A 216 -16.08 15.17 12.50
CA ALA A 216 -14.86 15.95 12.64
C ALA A 216 -15.10 17.41 12.17
N VAL A 217 -14.79 18.36 13.04
CA VAL A 217 -14.84 19.80 12.72
C VAL A 217 -13.63 20.21 11.87
N SER A 218 -12.45 19.66 12.20
CA SER A 218 -11.23 19.83 11.43
C SER A 218 -10.28 18.65 11.67
N TYR A 219 -9.16 18.60 10.95
CA TYR A 219 -8.18 17.53 11.10
C TYR A 219 -7.58 17.46 12.52
N THR A 220 -7.42 18.60 13.19
CA THR A 220 -6.79 18.72 14.51
C THR A 220 -7.73 19.16 15.62
N GLY A 221 -8.97 19.51 15.30
CA GLY A 221 -9.97 19.97 16.27
C GLY A 221 -10.27 18.92 17.33
N LEU A 222 -10.36 19.37 18.58
CA LEU A 222 -10.71 18.54 19.72
C LEU A 222 -12.20 18.17 19.66
N ILE A 223 -12.49 16.88 19.86
CA ILE A 223 -13.83 16.33 19.96
C ILE A 223 -13.98 15.76 21.36
N ALA A 224 -14.93 16.32 22.13
CA ALA A 224 -15.30 15.81 23.45
C ALA A 224 -16.49 14.86 23.32
N CYS A 225 -16.31 13.61 23.75
CA CYS A 225 -17.36 12.61 23.77
C CYS A 225 -18.11 12.65 25.12
N PRO A 226 -19.44 12.50 25.15
CA PRO A 226 -20.22 12.49 26.40
C PRO A 226 -19.77 11.46 27.44
N CYS A 227 -19.11 10.37 27.03
CA CYS A 227 -18.54 9.37 27.95
C CYS A 227 -17.23 9.82 28.62
N GLY A 228 -16.78 11.06 28.38
CA GLY A 228 -15.58 11.66 28.98
C GLY A 228 -14.28 11.39 28.23
N TYR A 229 -14.34 10.80 27.04
CA TYR A 229 -13.18 10.62 26.17
C TYR A 229 -13.00 11.78 25.20
N TYR A 230 -11.77 11.98 24.75
CA TYR A 230 -11.40 13.07 23.85
C TYR A 230 -10.67 12.53 22.63
N TYR A 231 -10.95 13.10 21.47
CA TYR A 231 -10.36 12.67 20.20
C TYR A 231 -9.95 13.86 19.35
N THR A 232 -9.03 13.63 18.43
CA THR A 232 -8.88 14.47 17.25
C THR A 232 -8.90 13.55 16.03
N TYR A 233 -9.41 14.04 14.90
CA TYR A 233 -9.50 13.21 13.70
C TYR A 233 -8.11 12.72 13.24
N ARG A 234 -7.07 13.56 13.34
CA ARG A 234 -5.67 13.20 13.08
C ARG A 234 -5.19 12.03 13.92
N GLU A 235 -5.30 12.13 15.23
CA GLU A 235 -4.76 11.11 16.14
C GLU A 235 -5.62 9.84 16.13
N TYR A 236 -6.93 9.96 15.92
CA TYR A 236 -7.80 8.81 15.69
C TYR A 236 -7.39 8.03 14.45
N ARG A 237 -7.09 8.70 13.32
CA ARG A 237 -6.57 8.05 12.10
C ARG A 237 -5.20 7.41 12.33
N ARG A 238 -4.32 8.03 13.12
CA ARG A 238 -3.03 7.43 13.51
C ARG A 238 -3.23 6.16 14.33
N SER A 239 -4.19 6.18 15.27
CA SER A 239 -4.59 5.01 16.05
C SER A 239 -5.10 3.88 15.16
N CYS A 240 -5.88 4.18 14.12
CA CYS A 240 -6.31 3.20 13.12
C CYS A 240 -5.12 2.52 12.42
N ASN A 241 -4.16 3.31 11.94
CA ASN A 241 -2.96 2.80 11.27
C ASN A 241 -2.08 1.96 12.20
N ALA A 242 -1.91 2.41 13.45
CA ALA A 242 -1.13 1.71 14.47
C ALA A 242 -1.74 0.35 14.84
N ASN A 243 -3.08 0.26 14.80
CA ASN A 243 -3.81 -0.95 15.10
C ASN A 243 -4.10 -1.80 13.86
N ASN A 244 -3.53 -1.47 12.69
CA ASN A 244 -3.77 -2.22 11.45
C ASN A 244 -5.26 -2.33 11.12
N VAL A 245 -6.01 -1.23 11.29
CA VAL A 245 -7.37 -1.14 10.71
C VAL A 245 -7.20 -1.24 9.19
N PRO A 246 -7.92 -2.15 8.52
CA PRO A 246 -7.81 -2.38 7.09
C PRO A 246 -8.18 -1.14 6.26
N GLY A 247 -7.67 -1.12 5.04
CA GLY A 247 -8.19 -0.33 3.94
C GLY A 247 -7.92 -1.06 2.62
N GLY A 248 -8.67 -0.73 1.57
CA GLY A 248 -8.50 -1.34 0.25
C GLY A 248 -9.03 -2.78 0.19
N ARG A 249 -8.26 -3.70 -0.40
CA ARG A 249 -8.69 -5.09 -0.69
C ARG A 249 -9.16 -5.89 0.53
N ALA A 250 -8.67 -5.56 1.73
CA ALA A 250 -9.10 -6.21 2.97
C ALA A 250 -10.58 -5.91 3.33
N THR A 251 -11.16 -4.84 2.80
CA THR A 251 -12.54 -4.42 3.12
C THR A 251 -13.56 -5.44 2.65
N GLU A 252 -13.43 -5.97 1.43
CA GLU A 252 -14.39 -6.93 0.87
C GLU A 252 -14.41 -8.24 1.67
N ILE A 253 -13.22 -8.75 2.01
CA ILE A 253 -13.03 -9.95 2.85
C ILE A 253 -13.71 -9.75 4.21
N PHE A 254 -13.54 -8.58 4.82
CA PHE A 254 -14.09 -8.31 6.14
C PHE A 254 -15.61 -8.18 6.10
N ASN A 255 -16.14 -7.51 5.08
CA ASN A 255 -17.59 -7.38 4.86
C ASN A 255 -18.23 -8.76 4.69
N ALA A 256 -17.65 -9.60 3.84
CA ALA A 256 -18.13 -10.97 3.62
C ALA A 256 -18.16 -11.77 4.93
N PHE A 257 -17.13 -11.67 5.77
CA PHE A 257 -17.13 -12.37 7.06
C PHE A 257 -18.22 -11.81 8.00
N THR A 258 -18.31 -10.48 8.13
CA THR A 258 -19.27 -9.86 9.06
C THR A 258 -20.73 -10.10 8.68
N ASP A 259 -21.04 -10.12 7.39
CA ASP A 259 -22.40 -10.26 6.91
C ASP A 259 -22.90 -11.71 7.03
N ASN A 260 -21.98 -12.69 7.00
CA ASN A 260 -22.31 -14.11 7.07
C ASN A 260 -22.19 -14.72 8.48
N TRP A 261 -21.31 -14.24 9.36
CA TRP A 261 -21.04 -14.88 10.65
C TRP A 261 -22.29 -15.05 11.53
N LEU A 262 -23.16 -14.03 11.59
CA LEU A 262 -24.41 -14.10 12.38
C LEU A 262 -25.49 -14.98 11.73
N LEU A 263 -25.32 -15.35 10.45
CA LEU A 263 -26.26 -16.21 9.72
C LEU A 263 -25.91 -17.70 9.87
N CYS A 264 -24.66 -18.04 10.20
CA CYS A 264 -24.21 -19.41 10.44
C CYS A 264 -24.90 -20.01 11.67
N LYS A 265 -25.63 -21.11 11.48
CA LYS A 265 -26.39 -21.79 12.56
C LYS A 265 -25.71 -23.04 13.06
N THR A 266 -24.93 -23.68 12.19
CA THR A 266 -24.25 -24.94 12.49
C THR A 266 -22.76 -24.75 12.72
N THR A 267 -22.18 -25.66 13.49
CA THR A 267 -20.74 -25.74 13.76
C THR A 267 -19.93 -25.83 12.46
N SER A 268 -20.40 -26.61 11.48
CA SER A 268 -19.75 -26.76 10.18
C SER A 268 -19.78 -25.47 9.35
N GLU A 269 -20.90 -24.73 9.32
CA GLU A 269 -20.97 -23.43 8.62
C GLU A 269 -20.00 -22.40 9.22
N LYS A 270 -19.91 -22.36 10.56
CA LYS A 270 -18.98 -21.47 11.27
C LYS A 270 -17.52 -21.82 10.98
N MET A 271 -17.17 -23.10 11.01
CA MET A 271 -15.83 -23.58 10.64
C MET A 271 -15.48 -23.21 9.20
N LEU A 272 -16.40 -23.45 8.25
CA LEU A 272 -16.19 -23.09 6.84
C LEU A 272 -15.97 -21.58 6.65
N LEU A 273 -16.70 -20.74 7.38
CA LEU A 273 -16.54 -19.30 7.27
C LEU A 273 -15.20 -18.82 7.84
N ILE A 274 -14.75 -19.40 8.95
CA ILE A 274 -13.40 -19.16 9.50
C ILE A 274 -12.33 -19.65 8.52
N ASP A 275 -12.51 -20.84 7.95
CA ASP A 275 -11.57 -21.40 7.00
C ASP A 275 -11.43 -20.55 5.74
N GLY A 276 -12.53 -20.08 5.17
CA GLY A 276 -12.51 -19.11 4.07
C GLY A 276 -11.73 -17.84 4.42
N LEU A 277 -11.89 -17.30 5.62
CA LEU A 277 -11.13 -16.12 6.07
C LEU A 277 -9.63 -16.41 6.24
N VAL A 278 -9.29 -17.58 6.77
CA VAL A 278 -7.89 -18.04 6.92
C VAL A 278 -7.26 -18.32 5.57
N HIS A 279 -8.02 -18.83 4.61
CA HIS A 279 -7.58 -19.02 3.24
C HIS A 279 -7.25 -17.70 2.54
N GLU A 280 -8.12 -16.69 2.65
CA GLU A 280 -7.84 -15.34 2.13
C GLU A 280 -6.58 -14.72 2.75
N CYS A 281 -6.35 -15.00 4.04
CA CYS A 281 -5.12 -14.64 4.73
C CYS A 281 -3.90 -15.34 4.08
N HIS A 282 -3.98 -16.64 3.82
CA HIS A 282 -2.93 -17.40 3.16
C HIS A 282 -2.62 -16.86 1.75
N VAL A 283 -3.64 -16.65 0.91
CA VAL A 283 -3.47 -16.06 -0.43
C VAL A 283 -2.81 -14.68 -0.34
N SER A 284 -3.27 -13.81 0.57
CA SER A 284 -2.70 -12.49 0.78
C SER A 284 -1.23 -12.54 1.24
N ALA A 285 -0.86 -13.53 2.05
CA ALA A 285 0.51 -13.68 2.54
C ALA A 285 1.47 -14.22 1.47
N MET A 286 0.99 -15.11 0.60
CA MET A 286 1.81 -15.82 -0.40
C MET A 286 1.97 -15.07 -1.73
N THR A 287 0.97 -14.29 -2.15
CA THR A 287 1.01 -13.55 -3.42
C THR A 287 2.09 -12.47 -3.48
N GLY A 288 2.64 -12.03 -2.33
CA GLY A 288 3.75 -11.07 -2.28
C GLY A 288 3.44 -9.69 -2.89
N GLU A 289 2.17 -9.43 -3.22
CA GLU A 289 1.74 -8.18 -3.82
C GLU A 289 2.04 -6.99 -2.88
N LYS A 290 2.37 -5.84 -3.47
CA LYS A 290 2.70 -4.62 -2.73
C LYS A 290 1.51 -4.16 -1.89
N GLY A 291 1.49 -4.52 -0.61
CA GLY A 291 0.46 -4.14 0.35
C GLY A 291 0.69 -4.79 1.70
N ARG A 292 0.01 -4.29 2.74
CA ARG A 292 0.05 -4.92 4.07
C ARG A 292 -0.92 -6.11 4.05
N SER A 293 -0.43 -7.30 4.35
CA SER A 293 -1.23 -8.53 4.32
C SER A 293 -2.43 -8.47 5.28
N VAL A 294 -3.58 -9.01 4.84
CA VAL A 294 -4.84 -9.04 5.58
C VAL A 294 -4.68 -9.71 6.95
N CYS A 295 -3.81 -10.72 7.05
CA CYS A 295 -3.58 -11.48 8.28
C CYS A 295 -3.08 -10.60 9.44
N MET A 296 -2.30 -9.57 9.15
CA MET A 296 -1.73 -8.68 10.16
C MET A 296 -2.79 -7.86 10.90
N ASN A 297 -3.99 -7.76 10.34
CA ASN A 297 -5.12 -7.04 10.94
C ASN A 297 -5.88 -7.93 11.94
N LEU A 298 -5.88 -9.24 11.69
CA LEU A 298 -6.75 -10.23 12.32
C LEU A 298 -6.05 -11.14 13.33
N MET A 299 -4.77 -11.46 13.10
CA MET A 299 -4.03 -12.46 13.89
C MET A 299 -2.86 -11.83 14.64
N GLU A 300 -2.52 -12.42 15.78
CA GLU A 300 -1.40 -11.99 16.62
C GLU A 300 -0.02 -12.31 16.03
N GLY A 301 0.93 -11.43 16.32
CA GLY A 301 2.38 -11.53 16.06
C GLY A 301 2.85 -11.13 14.65
N THR A 302 4.03 -11.61 14.25
CA THR A 302 4.73 -11.13 13.03
C THR A 302 4.24 -11.85 11.77
N LEU A 303 4.45 -11.22 10.60
CA LEU A 303 4.07 -11.82 9.32
C LEU A 303 4.75 -13.18 9.10
N SER A 304 6.02 -13.34 9.50
CA SER A 304 6.73 -14.62 9.42
C SER A 304 6.04 -15.69 10.24
N GLN A 305 5.77 -15.41 11.52
CA GLN A 305 5.11 -16.36 12.41
C GLN A 305 3.70 -16.74 11.93
N ILE A 306 2.98 -15.79 11.31
CA ILE A 306 1.67 -16.07 10.73
C ILE A 306 1.81 -16.94 9.48
N LYS A 307 2.80 -16.69 8.61
CA LYS A 307 3.09 -17.55 7.45
C LYS A 307 3.42 -18.97 7.86
N ASP A 308 4.34 -19.14 8.81
CA ASP A 308 4.74 -20.46 9.32
C ASP A 308 3.52 -21.24 9.85
N MET A 309 2.62 -20.56 10.57
CA MET A 309 1.38 -21.16 11.05
C MET A 309 0.44 -21.55 9.90
N LEU A 310 0.24 -20.68 8.91
CA LEU A 310 -0.65 -20.94 7.78
C LEU A 310 -0.13 -22.10 6.92
N GLU A 311 1.17 -22.18 6.69
CA GLU A 311 1.81 -23.29 5.97
C GLU A 311 1.65 -24.62 6.72
N MET A 312 1.81 -24.61 8.05
CA MET A 312 1.57 -25.78 8.89
C MET A 312 0.11 -26.26 8.80
N LEU A 313 -0.86 -25.33 8.84
CA LEU A 313 -2.28 -25.66 8.72
C LEU A 313 -2.62 -26.20 7.31
N ALA A 314 -2.04 -25.63 6.26
CA ALA A 314 -2.24 -26.08 4.88
C ALA A 314 -1.57 -27.44 4.56
N GLY A 315 -0.46 -27.75 5.24
CA GLY A 315 0.32 -28.98 5.07
C GLY A 315 -0.12 -30.17 5.91
N SER A 316 -1.10 -29.98 6.81
CA SER A 316 -1.67 -31.06 7.64
C SER A 316 -2.68 -31.87 6.82
N LYS A 317 -2.18 -32.78 5.98
CA LYS A 317 -2.95 -33.90 5.40
C LYS A 317 -2.65 -35.19 6.15
#